data_AF-A0A1H6UJW0-F1
#
_entry.id   AF-A0A1H6UJW0-F1
#
_cell.length_a   1.000
_cell.length_b   1.000
_cell.length_c   1.000
_cell.angle_alpha   90.00
_cell.angle_beta   90.00
_cell.angle_gamma   90.00
#
_symmetry.space_group_name_H-M   'P 1'
#
loop_
_entity.id
_entity.type
_entity.pdbx_description
1 polymer ?
#
loop_
_entity_poly.entity_id
_entity_poly.type
_entity_poly.pdbx_seq_one_letter_code
_entity_poly.pdbx_strand_id
1 'polypeptide(L)' 'MKTNQEIAEEINRLMSLYINEVESSNLKPLTANMYITHTQNFIRWIEGDFNPGERASKKNSKAD' A
#
# COMPACT_ATOMS: atom_id res chain seq x y z
N MET A 1 -2.33 -1.38 -13.38
CA MET A 1 -3.74 -0.96 -13.53
C MET A 1 -3.82 0.44 -12.99
N LYS A 2 -4.59 1.35 -13.59
CA LYS A 2 -4.87 2.67 -13.02
C LYS A 2 -6.37 2.79 -12.83
N THR A 3 -6.81 3.44 -11.78
CA THR A 3 -8.23 3.67 -11.51
C THR A 3 -8.56 5.17 -11.49
N ASN A 4 -9.83 5.52 -11.36
CA ASN A 4 -10.27 6.92 -11.20
C ASN A 4 -10.25 7.33 -9.72
N GLN A 5 -10.39 8.64 -9.47
CA GLN A 5 -10.28 9.21 -8.13
C GLN A 5 -11.34 8.66 -7.15
N GLU A 6 -12.60 8.55 -7.58
CA GLU A 6 -13.69 8.03 -6.74
C GLU A 6 -13.41 6.61 -6.23
N ILE A 7 -12.95 5.73 -7.13
CA ILE A 7 -12.59 4.35 -6.78
C ILE A 7 -11.33 4.34 -5.90
N ALA A 8 -10.36 5.21 -6.14
CA ALA A 8 -9.14 5.30 -5.32
C ALA A 8 -9.47 5.73 -3.87
N GLU A 9 -10.37 6.69 -3.69
CA GLU A 9 -10.83 7.14 -2.37
C GLU A 9 -11.52 6.01 -1.59
N GLU A 10 -12.41 5.26 -2.26
CA GLU A 10 -13.08 4.13 -1.63
C GLU A 10 -12.11 2.99 -1.29
N ILE A 11 -11.14 2.70 -2.15
CA ILE A 11 -10.11 1.69 -1.87
C ILE A 11 -9.26 2.11 -0.67
N ASN A 12 -8.91 3.38 -0.53
CA ASN A 12 -8.17 3.88 0.65
C ASN A 12 -9.00 3.78 1.94
N ARG A 13 -10.31 4.04 1.88
CA ARG A 13 -11.23 3.82 3.00
C ARG A 13 -11.25 2.34 3.41
N LEU A 14 -11.40 1.44 2.43
CA LEU A 14 -11.38 0.00 2.67
C LEU A 14 -10.02 -0.50 3.17
N MET A 15 -8.92 0.09 2.70
CA MET A 15 -7.58 -0.23 3.17
C MET A 15 -7.41 0.06 4.66
N SER A 16 -7.95 1.18 5.13
CA SER A 16 -7.89 1.54 6.56
C SER A 16 -8.64 0.51 7.41
N LEU A 17 -9.79 0.02 6.94
CA LEU A 17 -10.55 -1.05 7.62
C LEU A 17 -9.79 -2.38 7.59
N TYR A 18 -9.22 -2.73 6.45
CA TYR A 18 -8.41 -3.93 6.27
C TYR A 18 -7.19 -3.96 7.21
N ILE A 19 -6.47 -2.85 7.36
CA ILE A 19 -5.34 -2.75 8.31
C ILE A 19 -5.81 -3.09 9.72
N ASN A 20 -6.91 -2.49 10.17
CA ASN A 20 -7.45 -2.76 11.52
C ASN A 20 -7.83 -4.24 11.70
N GLU A 21 -8.42 -4.88 10.69
CA GLU A 21 -8.76 -6.31 10.72
C GLU A 21 -7.50 -7.19 10.78
N VAL A 22 -6.45 -6.85 10.04
CA VAL A 22 -5.18 -7.57 10.05
C VAL A 22 -4.46 -7.40 11.39
N GLU A 23 -4.41 -6.18 11.94
CA GLU A 23 -3.75 -5.87 13.22
C GLU A 23 -4.48 -6.48 14.41
N SER A 24 -5.81 -6.61 14.36
CA SER A 24 -6.61 -7.25 15.41
C SER A 24 -6.67 -8.77 15.31
N SER A 25 -6.09 -9.36 14.25
CA SER A 25 -6.09 -10.81 14.04
C SER A 25 -5.02 -11.52 14.89
N ASN A 26 -5.14 -12.85 15.00
CA ASN A 26 -4.13 -13.70 15.63
C ASN A 26 -2.98 -14.09 14.67
N LEU A 27 -2.74 -13.31 13.61
CA LEU A 27 -1.65 -13.56 12.68
C LEU A 27 -0.29 -13.30 13.32
N LYS A 28 0.72 -14.04 12.86
CA LYS A 28 2.11 -13.72 13.23
C LYS A 28 2.46 -12.31 12.73
N PRO A 29 3.24 -11.52 13.48
CA PRO A 29 3.58 -10.15 13.10
C PRO A 29 4.17 -10.04 11.68
N LEU A 30 5.05 -10.97 11.30
CA LEU A 30 5.63 -10.98 9.95
C LEU A 30 4.56 -11.21 8.87
N THR A 31 3.60 -12.08 9.12
CA THR A 31 2.50 -12.38 8.19
C THR A 31 1.58 -11.18 8.04
N ALA A 32 1.18 -10.54 9.15
CA ALA A 32 0.40 -9.31 9.14
C ALA A 32 1.11 -8.21 8.34
N ASN A 33 2.41 -8.03 8.57
CA ASN A 33 3.19 -6.99 7.90
C ASN A 33 3.34 -7.25 6.38
N MET A 34 3.47 -8.51 5.96
CA MET A 34 3.47 -8.88 4.53
C MET A 34 2.13 -8.54 3.87
N TYR A 35 1.01 -8.88 4.51
CA TYR A 35 -0.33 -8.56 4.02
C TYR A 35 -0.51 -7.06 3.81
N ILE A 36 -0.19 -6.25 4.83
CA ILE A 36 -0.28 -4.79 4.75
C ILE A 36 0.63 -4.24 3.63
N THR A 37 1.89 -4.66 3.59
CA THR A 37 2.87 -4.18 2.60
C THR A 37 2.46 -4.50 1.17
N HIS A 38 1.98 -5.71 0.91
CA HIS A 38 1.56 -6.11 -0.44
C HIS A 38 0.33 -5.34 -0.90
N THR A 39 -0.66 -5.15 -0.03
CA THR A 39 -1.85 -4.38 -0.35
C THR A 39 -1.52 -2.90 -0.54
N GLN A 40 -0.65 -2.30 0.27
CA GLN A 40 -0.17 -0.92 0.07
C GLN A 40 0.52 -0.74 -1.29
N ASN A 41 1.36 -1.68 -1.70
CA ASN A 41 2.01 -1.62 -3.02
C ASN A 41 1.01 -1.76 -4.17
N PHE A 42 -0.04 -2.57 -3.99
CA PHE A 42 -1.13 -2.66 -4.96
C PHE A 42 -1.90 -1.32 -5.07
N ILE A 43 -2.18 -0.66 -3.95
CA ILE A 43 -2.85 0.65 -3.93
C ILE A 43 -2.00 1.72 -4.64
N ARG A 44 -0.71 1.79 -4.31
CA ARG A 44 0.22 2.69 -5.01
C ARG A 44 0.28 2.43 -6.51
N TRP A 45 0.10 1.19 -6.96
CA TRP A 45 0.03 0.87 -8.39
C TRP A 45 -1.22 1.42 -9.05
N ILE A 46 -2.39 1.25 -8.43
CA ILE A 46 -3.66 1.71 -8.99
C ILE A 46 -3.81 3.23 -8.97
N GLU A 47 -3.14 3.92 -8.05
CA GLU A 47 -3.03 5.37 -7.99
C GLU A 47 -2.01 5.92 -9.01
N GLY A 48 -1.12 5.06 -9.51
CA GLY A 48 -0.10 5.43 -10.49
C GLY A 48 1.22 5.92 -9.90
N ASP A 49 1.40 5.81 -8.58
CA ASP A 49 2.61 6.20 -7.83
C ASP A 49 3.71 5.12 -7.85
N PHE A 50 3.43 3.97 -8.46
CA PHE A 50 4.33 2.82 -8.53
C PHE A 50 4.01 1.95 -9.74
N ASN A 51 5.01 1.42 -10.45
CA ASN A 51 4.81 0.28 -11.34
C ASN A 51 5.47 -1.00 -10.78
N PRO A 52 4.79 -2.16 -10.87
CA PRO A 52 5.37 -3.45 -10.52
C PRO A 52 6.70 -3.69 -11.24
N GLY A 53 7.74 -4.04 -10.47
CA GLY A 53 9.09 -4.26 -11.00
C GLY A 53 9.98 -3.02 -11.02
N GLU A 54 9.44 -1.82 -10.78
CA GLU A 54 10.28 -0.64 -10.55
C GLU A 54 10.99 -0.75 -9.20
N ARG A 55 12.30 -0.48 -9.19
CA ARG A 55 13.03 -0.28 -7.94
C ARG A 55 12.62 1.08 -7.40
N ALA A 56 12.28 1.15 -6.11
CA ALA A 56 12.14 2.42 -5.43
C ALA A 56 13.42 3.23 -5.68
N SER A 57 13.30 4.34 -6.42
CA SER A 57 14.45 5.22 -6.62
C SER A 57 14.90 5.66 -5.22
N LYS A 58 16.20 5.51 -4.92
CA LYS A 58 16.77 6.17 -3.75
C LYS A 58 16.55 7.66 -3.99
N LYS A 59 15.49 8.24 -3.43
CA LYS A 59 15.42 9.69 -3.27
C LYS A 59 16.66 10.05 -2.47
N ASN A 60 17.61 10.73 -3.11
CA ASN A 60 18.79 11.26 -2.45
C ASN A 60 18.32 12.04 -1.23
N SER A 61 18.59 11.52 -0.04
CA SER A 61 18.67 12.31 1.18
C SER A 61 19.90 13.20 1.07
N LYS A 62 19.76 14.32 0.34
CA LYS A 62 20.59 15.52 0.46
C LYS A 62 19.76 16.76 0.10
N ALA A 63 19.49 17.57 1.11
CA ALA A 63 19.26 19.01 1.08
C ALA A 63 19.41 19.41 2.57
N ASP A 64 20.64 19.70 2.97
CA ASP A 64 21.23 21.06 3.16
C ASP A 64 21.04 21.53 4.60
#